data_AF-A0A0Q7DZ84-F1
#
_entry.id   AF-A0A0Q7DZ84-F1
#
_cell.length_a   1.000
_cell.length_b   1.000
_cell.length_c   1.000
_cell.angle_alpha   90.00
_cell.angle_beta   90.00
_cell.angle_gamma   90.00
#
_symmetry.space_group_name_H-M   'P 1'
#
loop_
_entity.id
_entity.type
_entity.pdbx_description
1 polymer ?
#
loop_
_entity_poly.entity_id
_entity_poly.type
_entity_poly.pdbx_seq_one_letter_code
_entity_poly.pdbx_strand_id
1 'polypeptide(L)'
;MIALALTLLVAEPEPARAELCRAHMNAMIAEAMKETGRVAGPSWFIRDWWTARLPEAGAPGALTAEQRAALEASMPARKAADPDKHRAELGSCVNEAMDAGAVP
;
A
#
# COMPACT_ATOMS: atom_id res chain seq x y z
N MET A 1 10.88 13.66 -42.78
CA MET A 1 10.98 14.17 -41.40
C MET A 1 10.03 13.36 -40.54
N ILE A 2 10.50 12.32 -39.86
CA ILE A 2 9.71 11.54 -38.90
C ILE A 2 10.32 11.83 -37.53
N ALA A 3 9.63 12.66 -36.75
CA ALA A 3 9.97 12.89 -35.36
C ALA A 3 9.53 11.67 -34.55
N LEU A 4 10.51 10.84 -34.14
CA LEU A 4 10.29 9.86 -33.08
C LEU A 4 10.07 10.62 -31.76
N ALA A 5 8.83 10.72 -31.33
CA ALA A 5 8.50 11.10 -29.97
C ALA A 5 8.84 9.91 -29.05
N LEU A 6 10.02 9.96 -28.44
CA LEU A 6 10.41 9.10 -27.33
C LEU A 6 9.45 9.40 -26.17
N THR A 7 8.46 8.54 -25.96
CA THR A 7 7.65 8.52 -24.76
C THR A 7 8.53 8.01 -23.62
N LEU A 8 9.12 8.94 -22.88
CA LEU A 8 9.69 8.66 -21.56
C LEU A 8 8.55 8.11 -20.69
N LEU A 9 8.52 6.78 -20.48
CA LEU A 9 7.83 6.21 -19.32
C LEU A 9 8.52 6.77 -18.08
N VAL A 10 8.00 7.88 -17.56
CA VAL A 10 8.29 8.29 -16.19
C VAL A 10 7.59 7.24 -15.33
N ALA A 11 8.34 6.21 -14.90
CA ALA A 11 7.89 5.37 -13.80
C ALA A 11 7.71 6.34 -12.63
N GLU A 12 6.46 6.55 -12.22
CA GLU A 12 6.17 7.35 -11.02
C GLU A 12 7.00 6.75 -9.88
N PRO A 13 7.69 7.59 -9.08
CA PRO A 13 8.44 7.07 -7.95
C PRO A 13 7.48 6.26 -7.09
N GLU A 14 7.82 4.99 -6.87
CA GLU A 14 7.00 4.12 -6.01
C GLU A 14 6.85 4.79 -4.64
N PRO A 15 5.64 4.79 -4.07
CA PRO A 15 5.41 5.41 -2.77
C PRO A 15 6.33 4.78 -1.72
N ALA A 16 6.64 5.55 -0.68
CA ALA A 16 7.43 5.05 0.44
C ALA A 16 6.84 3.72 0.95
N ARG A 17 7.72 2.79 1.36
CA ARG A 17 7.32 1.43 1.78
C ARG A 17 6.16 1.43 2.77
N ALA A 18 6.21 2.31 3.77
CA ALA A 18 5.16 2.44 4.77
C ALA A 18 3.82 2.93 4.19
N GLU A 19 3.84 3.83 3.20
CA GLU A 19 2.64 4.31 2.51
C GLU A 19 1.99 3.19 1.70
N LEU A 20 2.80 2.43 0.95
CA LEU A 20 2.33 1.28 0.16
C LEU A 20 1.74 0.18 1.05
N CYS A 21 2.47 -0.20 2.10
CA CYS A 21 2.04 -1.27 2.99
C CYS A 21 0.80 -0.90 3.80
N ARG A 22 0.69 0.36 4.26
CA ARG A 22 -0.54 0.86 4.88
C ARG A 22 -1.72 0.78 3.91
N ALA A 23 -1.53 1.12 2.63
CA ALA A 23 -2.60 1.03 1.64
C ALA A 23 -3.06 -0.42 1.37
N HIS A 24 -2.12 -1.37 1.25
CA HIS A 24 -2.41 -2.80 1.16
C HIS A 24 -3.22 -3.31 2.37
N MET A 25 -2.80 -2.94 3.58
CA MET A 25 -3.51 -3.32 4.81
C MET A 25 -4.93 -2.75 4.86
N ASN A 26 -5.11 -1.48 4.50
CA ASN A 26 -6.43 -0.84 4.46
C ASN A 26 -7.35 -1.50 3.43
N ALA A 27 -6.84 -1.85 2.25
CA ALA A 27 -7.61 -2.54 1.22
C ALA A 27 -8.07 -3.94 1.67
N MET A 28 -7.15 -4.74 2.24
CA MET A 28 -7.48 -6.06 2.79
C MET A 28 -8.52 -5.97 3.92
N ILE A 29 -8.36 -5.01 4.83
CA ILE A 29 -9.30 -4.78 5.94
C ILE A 29 -10.68 -4.41 5.41
N ALA A 30 -10.76 -3.48 4.44
CA ALA A 30 -12.03 -3.07 3.84
C ALA A 30 -12.72 -4.23 3.12
N GLU A 31 -11.96 -5.08 2.41
CA GLU A 31 -12.47 -6.29 1.76
C GLU A 31 -13.00 -7.29 2.80
N ALA A 32 -12.23 -7.61 3.84
CA ALA A 32 -12.65 -8.54 4.90
C ALA A 32 -13.91 -8.05 5.63
N MET A 33 -14.00 -6.74 5.94
CA MET A 33 -15.20 -6.13 6.50
C MET A 33 -16.40 -6.27 5.56
N LYS A 34 -16.22 -6.00 4.26
CA LYS A 34 -17.29 -6.10 3.27
C LYS A 34 -17.78 -7.53 3.08
N GLU A 35 -16.87 -8.50 3.03
CA GLU A 35 -17.19 -9.90 2.72
C GLU A 35 -17.71 -10.68 3.93
N THR A 36 -17.16 -10.43 5.11
CA THR A 36 -17.41 -11.27 6.30
C THR A 36 -17.96 -10.49 7.49
N GLY A 37 -17.96 -9.15 7.45
CA GLY A 37 -18.28 -8.30 8.59
C GLY A 37 -17.27 -8.39 9.74
N ARG A 38 -16.12 -9.05 9.53
CA ARG A 38 -15.10 -9.32 10.56
C ARG A 38 -13.70 -9.10 9.99
N VAL A 39 -12.79 -8.66 10.85
CA VAL A 39 -11.36 -8.50 10.55
C VAL A 39 -10.56 -9.16 11.67
N ALA A 40 -9.51 -9.90 11.32
CA ALA A 40 -8.63 -10.51 12.31
C ALA A 40 -7.93 -9.42 13.13
N GLY A 41 -7.89 -9.55 14.46
CA GLY A 41 -7.26 -8.58 15.37
C GLY A 41 -5.85 -8.14 14.93
N PRO A 42 -4.94 -9.07 14.56
CA PRO A 42 -3.59 -8.74 14.09
C PRO A 42 -3.54 -7.79 12.88
N SER A 43 -4.57 -7.77 12.02
CA SER A 43 -4.62 -6.87 10.87
C SER A 43 -4.59 -5.41 11.28
N TRP A 44 -5.23 -5.05 12.40
CA TRP A 44 -5.24 -3.68 12.92
C TRP A 44 -3.89 -3.29 13.51
N PHE A 45 -3.23 -4.19 14.26
CA PHE A 45 -1.90 -3.92 14.81
C PHE A 45 -0.85 -3.71 13.71
N ILE A 46 -0.90 -4.52 12.65
CA ILE A 46 0.01 -4.38 11.50
C ILE A 46 -0.26 -3.05 10.76
N ARG A 47 -1.53 -2.67 10.55
CA ARG A 47 -1.88 -1.36 9.97
C ARG A 47 -1.32 -0.20 10.80
N ASP A 48 -1.46 -0.26 12.12
CA ASP A 48 -1.01 0.80 13.02
C ASP A 48 0.51 0.88 13.07
N TRP A 49 1.19 -0.26 13.04
CA TRP A 49 2.64 -0.34 12.96
C TRP A 49 3.19 0.35 11.70
N TRP A 50 2.53 0.17 10.54
CA TRP A 50 2.87 0.88 9.31
C TRP A 50 2.52 2.37 9.37
N THR A 51 1.41 2.72 10.02
CA THR A 51 0.99 4.12 10.20
C THR A 51 2.00 4.91 11.04
N ALA A 52 2.58 4.29 12.08
CA ALA A 52 3.61 4.92 12.91
C ALA A 52 4.95 5.16 12.18
N ARG A 53 5.13 4.58 10.99
CA ARG A 53 6.34 4.67 10.15
C ARG A 53 6.14 5.48 8.89
N LEU A 54 4.98 6.13 8.74
CA LEU A 54 4.79 7.04 7.63
C LEU A 54 5.82 8.16 7.69
N PRO A 55 6.37 8.59 6.54
CA PRO A 55 7.24 9.75 6.50
C PRO A 55 6.53 10.99 7.06
N GLU A 56 7.30 11.88 7.70
CA GLU A 56 6.77 13.16 8.16
C GLU A 56 6.28 14.02 6.99
N ALA A 57 5.25 14.83 7.22
CA ALA A 57 4.71 15.70 6.17
C ALA A 57 5.80 16.63 5.62
N GLY A 58 5.99 16.61 4.29
CA GLY A 58 7.04 17.39 3.62
C GLY A 58 8.41 16.70 3.53
N ALA A 59 8.60 15.54 4.16
CA ALA A 59 9.79 14.73 3.97
C ALA A 59 9.79 14.02 2.59
N PRO A 60 10.96 13.66 2.04
CA PRO A 60 11.04 12.85 0.83
C PRO A 60 10.24 11.55 0.96
N GLY A 61 9.38 11.27 -0.01
CA GLY A 61 8.51 10.08 -0.03
C GLY A 61 7.23 10.20 0.82
N ALA A 62 7.03 11.30 1.53
CA ALA A 62 5.76 11.59 2.20
C ALA A 62 4.66 11.88 1.18
N LEU A 63 3.50 11.25 1.35
CA LEU A 63 2.34 11.54 0.53
C LEU A 63 1.44 12.59 1.20
N THR A 64 0.80 13.44 0.39
CA THR A 64 -0.32 14.26 0.87
C THR A 64 -1.51 13.36 1.24
N ALA A 65 -2.47 13.90 1.99
CA ALA A 65 -3.69 13.15 2.30
C ALA A 65 -4.44 12.70 1.04
N GLU A 66 -4.49 13.55 0.01
CA GLU A 66 -5.12 13.26 -1.28
C GLU A 66 -4.38 12.13 -2.02
N GLN A 67 -3.05 12.18 -2.04
CA GLN A 67 -2.23 11.13 -2.64
C GLN A 67 -2.39 9.79 -1.91
N ARG A 68 -2.47 9.79 -0.58
CA ARG A 68 -2.76 8.58 0.21
C ARG A 68 -4.12 7.99 -0.11
N ALA A 69 -5.16 8.85 -0.17
CA ALA A 69 -6.50 8.41 -0.53
C ALA A 69 -6.54 7.83 -1.95
N ALA A 70 -5.84 8.46 -2.90
CA ALA A 70 -5.73 7.94 -4.27
C ALA A 70 -4.98 6.59 -4.32
N LEU A 71 -3.90 6.45 -3.53
CA LEU A 71 -3.15 5.19 -3.44
C LEU A 71 -4.04 4.07 -2.89
N GLU A 72 -4.75 4.31 -1.78
CA GLU A 72 -5.71 3.35 -1.21
C GLU A 72 -6.81 2.97 -2.21
N ALA A 73 -7.39 3.95 -2.90
CA ALA A 73 -8.42 3.74 -3.92
C ALA A 73 -7.91 2.96 -5.14
N SER A 74 -6.60 2.97 -5.41
CA SER A 74 -6.00 2.24 -6.53
C SER A 74 -5.82 0.74 -6.27
N MET A 75 -5.89 0.28 -5.00
CA MET A 75 -5.58 -1.10 -4.62
C MET A 75 -6.44 -2.16 -5.32
N PRO A 76 -7.77 -1.98 -5.50
CA PRO A 76 -8.58 -2.94 -6.26
C PRO A 76 -8.14 -3.08 -7.72
N ALA A 77 -7.77 -1.97 -8.36
CA ALA A 77 -7.28 -1.99 -9.74
C ALA A 77 -5.91 -2.69 -9.84
N ARG A 78 -5.00 -2.44 -8.89
CA ARG A 78 -3.71 -3.15 -8.79
C ARG A 78 -3.92 -4.67 -8.61
N LYS A 79 -4.83 -5.07 -7.70
CA LYS A 79 -5.20 -6.47 -7.47
C LYS A 79 -5.80 -7.13 -8.72
N ALA A 80 -6.64 -6.43 -9.46
CA ALA A 80 -7.25 -6.94 -10.68
C ALA A 80 -6.23 -7.08 -11.84
N ALA A 81 -5.28 -6.15 -11.93
CA ALA A 81 -4.24 -6.17 -12.97
C ALA A 81 -3.22 -7.30 -12.76
N ASP A 82 -2.80 -7.54 -11.51
CA ASP A 82 -1.87 -8.62 -11.15
C ASP A 82 -2.16 -9.15 -9.73
N PRO A 83 -3.03 -10.18 -9.61
CA PRO A 83 -3.42 -10.72 -8.30
C PRO A 83 -2.27 -11.37 -7.53
N ASP A 84 -1.32 -11.99 -8.23
CA ASP A 84 -0.22 -12.71 -7.60
C ASP A 84 0.82 -11.74 -7.05
N LYS A 85 1.16 -10.69 -7.82
CA LYS A 85 1.99 -9.60 -7.32
C LYS A 85 1.34 -8.89 -6.14
N HIS A 86 0.05 -8.57 -6.23
CA HIS A 86 -0.68 -7.94 -5.13
C HIS A 86 -0.63 -8.80 -3.84
N ARG A 87 -0.85 -10.11 -3.96
CA ARG A 87 -0.75 -11.04 -2.82
C ARG A 87 0.67 -11.10 -2.26
N ALA A 88 1.68 -11.15 -3.13
CA ALA A 88 3.08 -11.19 -2.71
C ALA A 88 3.49 -9.91 -1.97
N GLU A 89 3.08 -8.74 -2.46
CA GLU A 89 3.34 -7.46 -1.80
C GLU A 89 2.63 -7.37 -0.45
N LEU A 90 1.35 -7.70 -0.37
CA LEU A 90 0.60 -7.74 0.89
C LEU A 90 1.26 -8.70 1.90
N GLY A 91 1.61 -9.91 1.46
CA GLY A 91 2.31 -10.88 2.29
C GLY A 91 3.66 -10.38 2.80
N SER A 92 4.42 -9.68 1.94
CA SER A 92 5.68 -9.04 2.31
C SER A 92 5.48 -7.94 3.36
N CYS A 93 4.45 -7.10 3.21
CA CYS A 93 4.10 -6.05 4.18
C CYS A 93 3.67 -6.62 5.54
N VAL A 94 2.95 -7.75 5.54
CA VAL A 94 2.52 -8.44 6.76
C VAL A 94 3.72 -9.07 7.47
N ASN A 95 4.54 -9.84 6.75
CA ASN A 95 5.69 -10.52 7.32
C ASN A 95 6.71 -9.53 7.88
N GLU A 96 7.02 -8.46 7.14
CA GLU A 96 7.95 -7.42 7.59
C GLU A 96 7.50 -6.77 8.91
N ALA A 97 6.21 -6.47 9.04
CA ALA A 97 5.67 -5.92 10.28
C ALA A 97 5.68 -6.95 11.43
N MET A 98 5.30 -8.20 11.15
CA MET A 98 5.31 -9.28 12.16
C MET A 98 6.74 -9.57 12.67
N ASP A 99 7.71 -9.71 11.77
CA ASP A 99 9.11 -9.94 12.10
C ASP A 99 9.70 -8.79 12.93
N ALA A 100 9.18 -7.58 12.75
CA ALA A 100 9.55 -6.40 13.51
C ALA A 100 8.68 -6.13 14.75
N GLY A 101 7.90 -7.12 15.21
CA GLY A 101 7.16 -7.06 16.46
C GLY A 101 5.86 -6.24 16.43
N ALA A 102 5.20 -6.14 15.27
CA ALA A 102 3.92 -5.45 15.17
C ALA A 102 2.78 -6.14 15.94
N VAL A 103 2.90 -7.43 16.23
CA VAL A 103 1.89 -8.22 16.94
C VAL A 103 2.40 -8.56 18.35
N PRO A 104 1.60 -8.34 19.41
CA PRO A 104 1.95 -8.71 20.78
C PRO A 104 2.01 -10.22 21.05
#